data_AF-A0A7C6F580-F1
#
_entry.id   AF-A0A7C6F580-F1
#
_cell.length_a   1.000
_cell.length_b   1.000
_cell.length_c   1.000
_cell.angle_alpha   90.00
_cell.angle_beta   90.00
_cell.angle_gamma   90.00
#
_symmetry.space_group_name_H-M   'P 1'
#
loop_
_entity.id
_entity.type
_entity.pdbx_description
1 polymer ?
#
loop_
_entity_poly.entity_id
_entity_poly.type
_entity_poly.pdbx_seq_one_letter_code
_entity_poly.pdbx_strand_id
1 'polypeptide(L)'
;GAAAVTMTDFAELSGGVVDARCEYGVSLAGISYAENVGLSLEATSYGSDAFVSVKALSGTFVTTDSSGTVADRAVGQDARIRVNGYEAVTSGVTASINTASLDLTFSIDPTVAAGTRTSFSIVGGGALFQLGIDVVSNQQARVGIASVNTAKLGGVHGRLHELRSGGAKSLAADPIGAAAVVDEVISQITTLRGRLGAFQRTTLETNINALNDTLENLTAAESNIRDADFAAESAKLTRAQILVQSGTSVLAIANQNPQSVLALLR
;
A
#
# COMPACT_ATOMS: atom_id res chain seq x y z
N GLY A 1 -56.67 17.24 -24.73
CA GLY A 1 -57.10 16.48 -23.56
C GLY A 1 -57.08 15.01 -23.91
N ALA A 2 -56.09 14.29 -23.39
CA ALA A 2 -56.09 12.84 -23.23
C ALA A 2 -54.87 12.54 -22.35
N ALA A 3 -55.11 12.32 -21.08
CA ALA A 3 -54.14 11.75 -20.16
C ALA A 3 -54.21 10.22 -20.31
N ALA A 4 -53.07 9.55 -20.43
CA ALA A 4 -52.92 8.15 -20.00
C ALA A 4 -51.42 7.81 -19.87
N VAL A 5 -50.91 7.88 -18.64
CA VAL A 5 -50.43 6.75 -17.83
C VAL A 5 -49.25 5.98 -18.47
N THR A 6 -48.03 6.44 -18.19
CA THR A 6 -46.83 5.59 -18.19
C THR A 6 -46.86 4.72 -16.93
N MET A 7 -47.25 3.46 -17.05
CA MET A 7 -46.95 2.46 -16.03
C MET A 7 -45.52 1.98 -16.25
N THR A 8 -44.58 2.47 -15.44
CA THR A 8 -43.31 1.78 -15.19
C THR A 8 -43.64 0.59 -14.29
N ASP A 9 -43.82 -0.58 -14.89
CA ASP A 9 -43.87 -1.84 -14.17
C ASP A 9 -42.42 -2.29 -13.93
N PHE A 10 -41.97 -2.18 -12.69
CA PHE A 10 -40.73 -2.81 -12.26
C PHE A 10 -41.10 -4.26 -11.93
N ALA A 11 -40.68 -5.20 -12.76
CA ALA A 11 -40.68 -6.61 -12.38
C ALA A 11 -39.61 -6.81 -11.30
N GLU A 12 -39.99 -6.58 -10.05
CA GLU A 12 -39.28 -7.12 -8.89
C GLU A 12 -39.42 -8.64 -8.98
N LEU A 13 -38.34 -9.32 -9.35
CA LEU A 13 -38.28 -10.77 -9.37
C LEU A 13 -38.20 -11.26 -7.91
N SER A 14 -39.33 -11.15 -7.21
CA SER A 14 -39.55 -11.77 -5.91
C SER A 14 -39.50 -13.28 -6.08
N GLY A 15 -38.43 -13.89 -5.57
CA GLY A 15 -38.32 -15.35 -5.43
C GLY A 15 -37.62 -16.10 -6.57
N GLY A 16 -36.85 -15.42 -7.42
CA GLY A 16 -35.93 -16.11 -8.34
C GLY A 16 -34.68 -16.57 -7.60
N VAL A 17 -34.45 -17.88 -7.55
CA VAL A 17 -33.25 -18.50 -6.97
C VAL A 17 -31.99 -17.79 -7.50
N VAL A 18 -31.26 -17.12 -6.61
CA VAL A 18 -29.88 -16.71 -6.86
C VAL A 18 -29.07 -18.00 -6.81
N ASP A 19 -28.94 -18.67 -7.96
CA ASP A 19 -28.03 -19.81 -8.06
C ASP A 19 -26.61 -19.29 -8.22
N ALA A 20 -25.93 -19.22 -7.09
CA ALA A 20 -24.51 -19.00 -7.05
C ALA A 20 -23.81 -20.31 -7.41
N ARG A 21 -23.21 -20.30 -8.61
CA ARG A 21 -22.29 -21.31 -9.15
C ARG A 21 -22.91 -22.68 -9.38
N CYS A 22 -23.42 -22.93 -10.59
CA CYS A 22 -23.15 -24.20 -11.27
C CYS A 22 -23.41 -24.15 -12.78
N GLU A 23 -22.56 -24.90 -13.47
CA GLU A 23 -22.45 -25.15 -14.89
C GLU A 23 -23.64 -25.96 -15.43
N TYR A 24 -24.86 -25.42 -15.45
CA TYR A 24 -25.94 -25.94 -16.30
C TYR A 24 -26.83 -24.79 -16.74
N GLY A 25 -26.89 -24.55 -18.05
CA GLY A 25 -27.62 -23.43 -18.62
C GLY A 25 -29.09 -23.43 -18.20
N VAL A 26 -29.51 -22.36 -17.54
CA VAL A 26 -30.91 -22.11 -17.22
C VAL A 26 -31.65 -21.88 -18.55
N SER A 27 -32.55 -22.79 -18.92
CA SER A 27 -33.42 -22.60 -20.09
C SER A 27 -34.51 -21.60 -19.73
N LEU A 28 -34.46 -20.40 -20.31
CA LEU A 28 -35.51 -19.40 -20.17
C LEU A 28 -36.40 -19.45 -21.42
N ALA A 29 -37.68 -19.77 -21.24
CA ALA A 29 -38.69 -19.74 -22.31
C ALA A 29 -39.62 -18.53 -22.10
N GLY A 30 -39.58 -17.56 -23.02
CA GLY A 30 -40.45 -16.37 -22.99
C GLY A 30 -41.11 -16.15 -24.35
N ILE A 31 -42.36 -15.69 -24.34
CA ILE A 31 -43.14 -15.30 -25.53
C ILE A 31 -43.50 -13.82 -25.34
N SER A 32 -43.19 -12.96 -26.33
CA SER A 32 -43.54 -11.54 -26.32
C SER A 32 -43.89 -11.06 -27.73
N TYR A 33 -44.89 -10.19 -27.84
CA TYR A 33 -45.42 -9.61 -29.08
C TYR A 33 -44.99 -8.14 -29.28
N ALA A 34 -43.91 -7.69 -28.61
CA ALA A 34 -43.43 -6.31 -28.72
C ALA A 34 -42.06 -6.25 -29.42
N GLU A 35 -41.96 -5.39 -30.45
CA GLU A 35 -40.70 -5.03 -31.11
C GLU A 35 -39.80 -4.31 -30.08
N ASN A 36 -38.67 -4.92 -29.69
CA ASN A 36 -37.68 -4.43 -28.70
C ASN A 36 -37.86 -4.82 -27.23
N VAL A 37 -38.21 -6.08 -26.92
CA VAL A 37 -37.99 -6.64 -25.57
C VAL A 37 -36.72 -7.49 -25.57
N GLY A 38 -35.65 -6.96 -24.99
CA GLY A 38 -34.38 -7.68 -24.74
C GLY A 38 -34.23 -8.05 -23.25
N LEU A 39 -33.47 -9.10 -22.97
CA LEU A 39 -33.04 -9.44 -21.60
C LEU A 39 -31.77 -8.67 -21.28
N SER A 40 -31.79 -7.85 -20.22
CA SER A 40 -30.58 -7.26 -19.66
C SER A 40 -30.06 -8.13 -18.52
N LEU A 41 -28.79 -8.51 -18.59
CA LEU A 41 -28.10 -9.23 -17.54
C LEU A 41 -26.96 -8.35 -17.04
N GLU A 42 -26.93 -8.11 -15.74
CA GLU A 42 -25.94 -7.25 -15.09
C GLU A 42 -25.15 -8.05 -14.07
N ALA A 43 -23.83 -7.80 -14.01
CA ALA A 43 -23.00 -8.38 -12.96
C ALA A 43 -23.33 -7.71 -11.63
N THR A 44 -23.40 -8.48 -10.55
CA THR A 44 -23.65 -7.93 -9.20
C THR A 44 -22.39 -7.33 -8.57
N SER A 45 -21.20 -7.61 -9.13
CA SER A 45 -19.91 -7.07 -8.71
C SER A 45 -19.38 -6.03 -9.71
N TYR A 46 -18.49 -5.17 -9.23
CA TYR A 46 -17.89 -4.08 -10.01
C TYR A 46 -16.42 -4.37 -10.32
N GLY A 47 -15.91 -3.81 -11.42
CA GLY A 47 -14.50 -3.88 -11.81
C GLY A 47 -14.22 -4.80 -12.99
N SER A 48 -12.97 -4.83 -13.44
CA SER A 48 -12.53 -5.63 -14.59
C SER A 48 -12.66 -7.13 -14.39
N ASP A 49 -12.73 -7.59 -13.14
CA ASP A 49 -12.88 -9.01 -12.82
C ASP A 49 -14.35 -9.48 -12.89
N ALA A 50 -15.29 -8.54 -12.83
CA ALA A 50 -16.71 -8.81 -13.00
C ALA A 50 -17.04 -8.97 -14.48
N PHE A 51 -17.82 -9.99 -14.83
CA PHE A 51 -18.27 -10.19 -16.20
C PHE A 51 -19.62 -10.88 -16.27
N VAL A 52 -20.33 -10.63 -17.37
CA VAL A 52 -21.50 -11.40 -17.80
C VAL A 52 -21.14 -12.05 -19.12
N SER A 53 -21.39 -13.35 -19.26
CA SER A 53 -21.27 -14.03 -20.54
C SER A 53 -22.50 -14.88 -20.77
N VAL A 54 -22.98 -14.84 -22.01
CA VAL A 54 -24.19 -15.51 -22.44
C VAL A 54 -23.85 -16.28 -23.69
N LYS A 55 -24.23 -17.56 -23.73
CA LYS A 55 -24.02 -18.42 -24.88
C LYS A 55 -25.32 -19.09 -25.28
N ALA A 56 -25.64 -19.03 -26.57
CA ALA A 56 -26.77 -19.76 -27.11
C ALA A 56 -26.52 -21.28 -27.05
N LEU A 57 -27.43 -22.01 -26.42
CA LEU A 57 -27.43 -23.48 -26.45
C LEU A 57 -27.99 -24.01 -27.78
N SER A 58 -28.91 -23.28 -28.39
CA SER A 58 -29.44 -23.52 -29.74
C SER A 58 -29.95 -22.21 -30.36
N GLY A 59 -29.96 -22.13 -31.69
CA GLY A 59 -30.34 -20.92 -32.44
C GLY A 59 -29.26 -19.83 -32.47
N THR A 60 -29.64 -18.62 -32.91
CA THR A 60 -28.77 -17.44 -32.95
C THR A 60 -29.52 -16.28 -32.33
N PHE A 61 -28.93 -15.67 -31.29
CA PHE A 61 -29.35 -14.37 -30.79
C PHE A 61 -28.10 -13.50 -30.63
N VAL A 62 -28.26 -12.21 -30.91
CA VAL A 62 -27.17 -11.25 -30.82
C VAL A 62 -27.16 -10.70 -29.40
N THR A 63 -26.04 -10.84 -28.70
CA THR A 63 -25.80 -10.16 -27.43
C THR A 63 -25.01 -8.90 -27.70
N THR A 64 -25.38 -7.82 -27.03
CA THR A 64 -24.67 -6.55 -27.08
C THR A 64 -24.23 -6.18 -25.67
N ASP A 65 -23.05 -5.57 -25.55
CA ASP A 65 -22.62 -4.96 -24.31
C ASP A 65 -23.36 -3.63 -24.03
N SER A 66 -22.99 -2.95 -22.93
CA SER A 66 -23.58 -1.66 -22.55
C SER A 66 -23.30 -0.51 -23.53
N SER A 67 -22.37 -0.70 -24.47
CA SER A 67 -22.09 0.26 -25.56
C SER A 67 -22.85 -0.06 -26.85
N GLY A 68 -23.64 -1.15 -26.87
CA GLY A 68 -24.33 -1.65 -28.06
C GLY A 68 -23.43 -2.46 -29.00
N THR A 69 -22.21 -2.79 -28.57
CA THR A 69 -21.27 -3.59 -29.38
C THR A 69 -21.60 -5.06 -29.25
N VAL A 70 -21.66 -5.79 -30.38
CA VAL A 70 -21.93 -7.24 -30.37
C VAL A 70 -20.79 -7.98 -29.66
N ALA A 71 -21.11 -8.65 -28.54
CA ALA A 71 -20.15 -9.37 -27.73
C ALA A 71 -20.82 -10.48 -26.92
N ASP A 72 -20.25 -11.69 -26.94
CA ASP A 72 -20.71 -12.84 -26.13
C ASP A 72 -20.33 -12.72 -24.64
N ARG A 73 -19.50 -11.73 -24.31
CA ARG A 73 -19.04 -11.42 -22.97
C ARG A 73 -18.89 -9.92 -22.80
N ALA A 74 -19.56 -9.38 -21.78
CA ALA A 74 -19.34 -8.03 -21.29
C ALA A 74 -18.53 -8.08 -20.00
N VAL A 75 -17.51 -7.24 -19.90
CA VAL A 75 -16.64 -7.14 -18.72
C VAL A 75 -16.87 -5.77 -18.06
N GLY A 76 -16.86 -5.75 -16.73
CA GLY A 76 -16.94 -4.52 -15.96
C GLY A 76 -15.68 -3.66 -16.13
N GLN A 77 -15.71 -2.46 -15.58
CA GLN A 77 -14.58 -1.54 -15.59
C GLN A 77 -14.30 -1.08 -14.17
N ASP A 78 -13.01 -0.93 -13.84
CA ASP A 78 -12.61 -0.33 -12.58
C ASP A 78 -12.87 1.18 -12.59
N ALA A 79 -13.19 1.72 -11.42
CA ALA A 79 -13.31 3.14 -11.24
C ALA A 79 -11.98 3.83 -11.55
N ARG A 80 -11.98 4.96 -12.28
CA ARG A 80 -10.77 5.77 -12.46
C ARG A 80 -10.79 6.94 -11.51
N ILE A 81 -9.89 6.93 -10.53
CA ILE A 81 -9.88 7.90 -9.44
C ILE A 81 -8.54 8.64 -9.42
N ARG A 82 -8.61 9.97 -9.20
CA ARG A 82 -7.43 10.80 -8.93
C ARG A 82 -7.57 11.46 -7.57
N VAL A 83 -6.50 11.47 -6.79
CA VAL A 83 -6.41 12.18 -5.52
C VAL A 83 -5.21 13.11 -5.57
N ASN A 84 -5.43 14.39 -5.35
CA ASN A 84 -4.39 15.42 -5.39
C ASN A 84 -3.54 15.39 -6.68
N GLY A 85 -4.15 15.02 -7.81
CA GLY A 85 -3.48 14.92 -9.12
C GLY A 85 -2.83 13.57 -9.43
N TYR A 86 -2.68 12.68 -8.45
CA TYR A 86 -2.16 11.33 -8.66
C TYR A 86 -3.28 10.35 -9.01
N GLU A 87 -3.02 9.47 -9.98
CA GLU A 87 -3.94 8.37 -10.33
C GLU A 87 -3.85 7.26 -9.28
N ALA A 88 -5.01 6.85 -8.77
CA ALA A 88 -5.12 5.77 -7.80
C ALA A 88 -5.05 4.41 -8.50
N VAL A 89 -4.52 3.41 -7.81
CA VAL A 89 -4.66 2.00 -8.22
C VAL A 89 -6.02 1.51 -7.73
N THR A 90 -6.84 1.03 -8.65
CA THR A 90 -8.24 0.69 -8.41
C THR A 90 -8.55 -0.75 -8.77
N SER A 91 -9.45 -1.35 -8.00
CA SER A 91 -10.08 -2.65 -8.30
C SER A 91 -11.56 -2.50 -7.96
N GLY A 92 -12.41 -2.58 -8.99
CA GLY A 92 -13.82 -2.20 -8.91
C GLY A 92 -14.00 -0.77 -8.40
N VAL A 93 -14.66 -0.65 -7.25
CA VAL A 93 -14.93 0.64 -6.57
C VAL A 93 -13.92 0.96 -5.47
N THR A 94 -12.95 0.09 -5.22
CA THR A 94 -11.92 0.31 -4.20
C THR A 94 -10.69 0.94 -4.83
N ALA A 95 -10.20 2.01 -4.23
CA ALA A 95 -9.04 2.77 -4.65
C ALA A 95 -7.97 2.77 -3.57
N SER A 96 -6.72 2.69 -4.00
CA SER A 96 -5.55 2.78 -3.15
C SER A 96 -4.51 3.71 -3.76
N ILE A 97 -3.89 4.53 -2.90
CA ILE A 97 -2.85 5.47 -3.27
C ILE A 97 -1.73 5.34 -2.26
N ASN A 98 -0.51 5.21 -2.77
CA ASN A 98 0.69 5.23 -1.98
C ASN A 98 1.67 6.22 -2.63
N THR A 99 1.92 7.33 -1.94
CA THR A 99 2.85 8.38 -2.34
C THR A 99 3.70 8.78 -1.14
N ALA A 100 4.77 9.55 -1.36
CA ALA A 100 5.61 10.06 -0.27
C ALA A 100 4.82 10.84 0.79
N SER A 101 3.75 11.54 0.39
CA SER A 101 2.96 12.40 1.29
C SER A 101 1.68 11.76 1.81
N LEU A 102 1.19 10.70 1.18
CA LEU A 102 -0.12 10.12 1.44
C LEU A 102 -0.14 8.61 1.17
N ASP A 103 -0.59 7.84 2.16
CA ASP A 103 -0.97 6.43 1.99
C ASP A 103 -2.45 6.27 2.39
N LEU A 104 -3.27 5.83 1.45
CA LEU A 104 -4.72 5.79 1.61
C LEU A 104 -5.32 4.59 0.86
N THR A 105 -6.35 4.01 1.46
CA THR A 105 -7.27 3.08 0.77
C THR A 105 -8.70 3.44 1.14
N PHE A 106 -9.57 3.52 0.15
CA PHE A 106 -10.99 3.84 0.34
C PHE A 106 -11.82 3.19 -0.76
N SER A 107 -13.11 3.03 -0.51
CA SER A 107 -14.07 2.61 -1.54
C SER A 107 -15.00 3.78 -1.84
N ILE A 108 -15.40 3.91 -3.09
CA ILE A 108 -16.43 4.87 -3.50
C ILE A 108 -17.80 4.20 -3.53
N ASP A 109 -18.85 4.99 -3.36
CA ASP A 109 -20.21 4.54 -3.63
C ASP A 109 -20.38 4.35 -5.15
N PRO A 110 -20.92 3.22 -5.62
CA PRO A 110 -21.04 2.93 -7.05
C PRO A 110 -21.97 3.91 -7.78
N THR A 111 -22.81 4.67 -7.07
CA THR A 111 -23.72 5.67 -7.65
C THR A 111 -23.03 7.02 -7.95
N VAL A 112 -21.77 7.19 -7.56
CA VAL A 112 -21.04 8.44 -7.80
C VAL A 112 -20.80 8.61 -9.31
N ALA A 113 -21.34 9.69 -9.87
CA ALA A 113 -21.18 10.00 -11.28
C ALA A 113 -19.72 10.36 -11.63
N ALA A 114 -19.29 9.99 -12.84
CA ALA A 114 -17.98 10.34 -13.37
C ALA A 114 -17.76 11.87 -13.39
N GLY A 115 -16.56 12.31 -12.99
CA GLY A 115 -16.21 13.73 -12.90
C GLY A 115 -16.63 14.43 -11.61
N THR A 116 -17.36 13.74 -10.71
CA THR A 116 -17.66 14.25 -9.37
C THR A 116 -16.36 14.47 -8.58
N ARG A 117 -16.22 15.65 -7.98
CA ARG A 117 -15.10 15.98 -7.08
C ARG A 117 -15.58 15.95 -5.65
N THR A 118 -14.99 15.07 -4.85
CA THR A 118 -15.22 15.01 -3.40
C THR A 118 -13.98 15.47 -2.67
N SER A 119 -14.17 16.13 -1.53
CA SER A 119 -13.10 16.49 -0.61
C SER A 119 -13.31 15.77 0.71
N PHE A 120 -12.24 15.19 1.24
CA PHE A 120 -12.20 14.65 2.58
C PHE A 120 -10.95 15.17 3.29
N SER A 121 -11.02 15.29 4.61
CA SER A 121 -9.86 15.60 5.44
C SER A 121 -9.44 14.34 6.20
N ILE A 122 -8.14 14.08 6.22
CA ILE A 122 -7.58 13.03 7.08
C ILE A 122 -7.43 13.64 8.46
N VAL A 123 -8.35 13.29 9.36
CA VAL A 123 -8.41 13.81 10.74
C VAL A 123 -7.50 13.04 11.71
N GLY A 124 -6.89 11.95 11.25
CA GLY A 124 -5.96 11.14 12.03
C GLY A 124 -5.79 9.74 11.46
N GLY A 125 -4.91 8.96 12.08
CA GLY A 125 -4.60 7.58 11.68
C GLY A 125 -3.30 7.46 10.86
N GLY A 126 -2.88 6.22 10.67
CA GLY A 126 -1.60 5.86 10.04
C GLY A 126 -0.40 6.00 10.98
N ALA A 127 0.75 5.51 10.51
CA ALA A 127 2.05 5.63 11.16
C ALA A 127 3.00 6.42 10.26
N LEU A 128 3.75 7.34 10.86
CA LEU A 128 4.84 8.07 10.22
C LEU A 128 6.16 7.52 10.75
N PHE A 129 6.98 6.99 9.84
CA PHE A 129 8.31 6.51 10.12
C PHE A 129 9.33 7.55 9.65
N GLN A 130 10.21 7.95 10.53
CA GLN A 130 11.38 8.75 10.20
C GLN A 130 12.52 7.80 9.85
N LEU A 131 12.97 7.82 8.60
CA LEU A 131 14.00 6.91 8.09
C LEU A 131 15.37 7.57 8.02
N GLY A 132 15.42 8.86 7.69
CA GLY A 132 16.66 9.63 7.67
C GLY A 132 16.84 10.51 8.92
N ILE A 133 17.92 11.27 8.94
CA ILE A 133 18.27 12.15 10.07
C ILE A 133 17.43 13.44 10.09
N ASP A 134 17.00 13.94 8.93
CA ASP A 134 16.26 15.20 8.82
C ASP A 134 14.76 14.95 8.71
N VAL A 135 13.97 15.78 9.39
CA VAL A 135 12.49 15.72 9.39
C VAL A 135 11.93 16.34 8.11
N VAL A 136 12.20 15.70 6.98
CA VAL A 136 11.76 16.10 5.63
C VAL A 136 10.99 14.98 4.95
N SER A 137 10.06 15.33 4.05
CA SER A 137 9.10 14.38 3.49
C SER A 137 9.73 13.24 2.68
N ASN A 138 10.91 13.43 2.10
CA ASN A 138 11.63 12.42 1.33
C ASN A 138 12.47 11.47 2.22
N GLN A 139 12.67 11.79 3.49
CA GLN A 139 13.32 10.94 4.50
C GLN A 139 12.30 10.32 5.46
N GLN A 140 11.01 10.44 5.12
CA GLN A 140 9.90 9.93 5.89
C GLN A 140 9.09 8.96 5.04
N ALA A 141 8.58 7.92 5.68
CA ALA A 141 7.66 6.98 5.08
C ALA A 141 6.36 6.92 5.89
N ARG A 142 5.23 6.85 5.18
CA ARG A 142 3.89 6.85 5.78
C ARG A 142 3.21 5.52 5.46
N VAL A 143 2.53 4.97 6.45
CA VAL A 143 1.71 3.76 6.29
C VAL A 143 0.35 3.97 6.91
N GLY A 144 -0.69 3.87 6.09
CA GLY A 144 -2.09 3.87 6.49
C GLY A 144 -2.60 2.44 6.62
N ILE A 145 -3.10 2.10 7.81
CA ILE A 145 -3.81 0.84 8.06
C ILE A 145 -5.30 1.16 8.18
N ALA A 146 -6.10 0.58 7.28
CA ALA A 146 -7.55 0.70 7.35
C ALA A 146 -8.10 -0.01 8.60
N SER A 147 -9.25 0.44 9.08
CA SER A 147 -9.91 -0.23 10.20
C SER A 147 -10.27 -1.67 9.84
N VAL A 148 -9.82 -2.62 10.67
CA VAL A 148 -10.11 -4.06 10.54
C VAL A 148 -11.26 -4.49 11.45
N ASN A 149 -12.14 -3.56 11.86
CA ASN A 149 -13.33 -3.89 12.60
C ASN A 149 -14.33 -4.65 11.70
N THR A 150 -15.06 -5.63 12.25
CA THR A 150 -16.06 -6.44 11.54
C THR A 150 -17.20 -5.64 10.90
N ALA A 151 -17.46 -4.42 11.36
CA ALA A 151 -18.41 -3.48 10.76
C ALA A 151 -17.87 -2.77 9.50
N LYS A 152 -16.54 -2.76 9.31
CA LYS A 152 -15.86 -2.12 8.16
C LYS A 152 -15.33 -3.12 7.16
N LEU A 153 -15.01 -4.34 7.60
CA LEU A 153 -14.58 -5.44 6.74
C LEU A 153 -15.73 -6.01 5.91
N GLY A 154 -15.44 -6.36 4.66
CA GLY A 154 -16.39 -6.81 3.64
C GLY A 154 -16.65 -5.72 2.60
N GLY A 155 -17.71 -5.85 1.82
CA GLY A 155 -17.99 -4.96 0.69
C GLY A 155 -19.33 -5.22 0.06
N VAL A 156 -19.35 -5.49 -1.25
CA VAL A 156 -20.59 -5.61 -2.03
C VAL A 156 -21.41 -6.83 -1.59
N HIS A 157 -20.76 -7.89 -1.14
CA HIS A 157 -21.42 -9.11 -0.70
C HIS A 157 -22.04 -9.01 0.70
N GLY A 158 -21.69 -7.98 1.46
CA GLY A 158 -22.08 -7.79 2.85
C GLY A 158 -20.89 -7.48 3.75
N ARG A 159 -21.15 -7.31 5.04
CA ARG A 159 -20.14 -7.01 6.07
C ARG A 159 -19.93 -8.20 6.99
N LEU A 160 -18.71 -8.34 7.52
CA LEU A 160 -18.34 -9.49 8.34
C LEU A 160 -19.24 -9.66 9.59
N HIS A 161 -19.69 -8.55 10.20
CA HIS A 161 -20.57 -8.62 11.37
C HIS A 161 -21.94 -9.25 11.08
N GLU A 162 -22.43 -9.18 9.82
CA GLU A 162 -23.75 -9.69 9.42
C GLU A 162 -23.83 -11.22 9.49
N LEU A 163 -22.68 -11.90 9.40
CA LEU A 163 -22.57 -13.35 9.53
C LEU A 163 -23.05 -13.84 10.91
N ARG A 164 -22.70 -13.08 11.96
CA ARG A 164 -23.01 -13.42 13.36
C ARG A 164 -24.34 -12.83 13.82
N SER A 165 -24.70 -11.63 13.37
CA SER A 165 -25.85 -10.90 13.90
C SER A 165 -27.21 -11.46 13.47
N GLY A 166 -27.24 -12.52 12.66
CA GLY A 166 -28.49 -13.09 12.12
C GLY A 166 -29.10 -12.21 11.01
N GLY A 167 -28.30 -11.37 10.37
CA GLY A 167 -28.74 -10.52 9.26
C GLY A 167 -28.98 -11.28 7.95
N ALA A 168 -29.24 -10.55 6.87
CA ALA A 168 -29.53 -11.13 5.54
C ALA A 168 -28.41 -12.04 5.00
N LYS A 169 -27.18 -11.88 5.50
CA LYS A 169 -25.99 -12.68 5.12
C LYS A 169 -25.55 -13.64 6.22
N SER A 170 -26.41 -13.97 7.18
CA SER A 170 -26.12 -15.00 8.18
C SER A 170 -25.95 -16.36 7.51
N LEU A 171 -25.07 -17.21 8.07
CA LEU A 171 -24.84 -18.57 7.59
C LEU A 171 -26.12 -19.42 7.54
N ALA A 172 -27.09 -19.14 8.42
CA ALA A 172 -28.38 -19.84 8.42
C ALA A 172 -29.35 -19.37 7.32
N ALA A 173 -29.19 -18.13 6.85
CA ALA A 173 -30.09 -17.51 5.88
C ALA A 173 -29.56 -17.62 4.45
N ASP A 174 -28.27 -17.38 4.24
CA ASP A 174 -27.61 -17.38 2.93
C ASP A 174 -26.17 -17.90 3.08
N PRO A 175 -25.95 -19.22 3.05
CA PRO A 175 -24.62 -19.81 3.19
C PRO A 175 -23.64 -19.37 2.11
N ILE A 176 -24.13 -19.10 0.90
CA ILE A 176 -23.28 -18.76 -0.24
C ILE A 176 -22.86 -17.29 -0.17
N GLY A 177 -23.79 -16.39 0.16
CA GLY A 177 -23.47 -15.00 0.46
C GLY A 177 -22.54 -14.88 1.66
N ALA A 178 -22.73 -15.69 2.70
CA ALA A 178 -21.83 -15.73 3.84
C ALA A 178 -20.39 -16.12 3.44
N ALA A 179 -20.23 -17.13 2.59
CA ALA A 179 -18.93 -17.51 2.05
C ALA A 179 -18.28 -16.38 1.22
N ALA A 180 -19.07 -15.72 0.36
CA ALA A 180 -18.57 -14.59 -0.44
C ALA A 180 -18.09 -13.40 0.42
N VAL A 181 -18.79 -13.10 1.53
CA VAL A 181 -18.34 -12.10 2.51
C VAL A 181 -17.01 -12.52 3.13
N VAL A 182 -16.86 -13.78 3.53
CA VAL A 182 -15.60 -14.28 4.12
C VAL A 182 -14.45 -14.19 3.12
N ASP A 183 -14.66 -14.59 1.87
CA ASP A 183 -13.64 -14.50 0.81
C ASP A 183 -13.18 -13.05 0.57
N GLU A 184 -14.13 -12.11 0.51
CA GLU A 184 -13.82 -10.69 0.35
C GLU A 184 -12.99 -10.15 1.53
N VAL A 185 -13.37 -10.52 2.76
CA VAL A 185 -12.64 -10.14 3.97
C VAL A 185 -11.24 -10.75 4.00
N ILE A 186 -11.09 -12.03 3.64
CA ILE A 186 -9.78 -12.69 3.56
C ILE A 186 -8.90 -11.98 2.52
N SER A 187 -9.45 -11.63 1.36
CA SER A 187 -8.73 -10.90 0.32
C SER A 187 -8.26 -9.53 0.84
N GLN A 188 -9.13 -8.78 1.53
CA GLN A 188 -8.78 -7.50 2.14
C GLN A 188 -7.63 -7.63 3.16
N ILE A 189 -7.72 -8.60 4.08
CA ILE A 189 -6.68 -8.84 5.10
C ILE A 189 -5.38 -9.32 4.46
N THR A 190 -5.45 -10.22 3.49
CA THR A 190 -4.27 -10.76 2.80
C THR A 190 -3.55 -9.65 2.03
N THR A 191 -4.31 -8.80 1.33
CA THR A 191 -3.77 -7.62 0.64
C THR A 191 -3.12 -6.65 1.63
N LEU A 192 -3.77 -6.37 2.77
CA LEU A 192 -3.19 -5.53 3.83
C LEU A 192 -1.87 -6.12 4.36
N ARG A 193 -1.85 -7.42 4.66
CA ARG A 193 -0.62 -8.11 5.13
C ARG A 193 0.47 -8.09 4.07
N GLY A 194 0.12 -8.31 2.81
CA GLY A 194 1.04 -8.22 1.68
C GLY A 194 1.65 -6.82 1.57
N ARG A 195 0.82 -5.77 1.72
CA ARG A 195 1.27 -4.37 1.69
C ARG A 195 2.20 -4.03 2.86
N LEU A 196 1.88 -4.48 4.07
CA LEU A 196 2.75 -4.29 5.24
C LEU A 196 4.07 -5.05 5.11
N GLY A 197 4.04 -6.29 4.61
CA GLY A 197 5.24 -7.07 4.34
C GLY A 197 6.12 -6.44 3.25
N ALA A 198 5.51 -5.93 2.18
CA ALA A 198 6.21 -5.17 1.15
C ALA A 198 6.84 -3.91 1.76
N PHE A 199 6.10 -3.13 2.55
CA PHE A 199 6.63 -1.93 3.21
C PHE A 199 7.84 -2.25 4.11
N GLN A 200 7.72 -3.27 4.95
CA GLN A 200 8.83 -3.71 5.80
C GLN A 200 10.06 -4.06 4.95
N ARG A 201 9.89 -4.90 3.92
CA ARG A 201 11.00 -5.40 3.12
C ARG A 201 11.64 -4.36 2.22
N THR A 202 10.85 -3.53 1.56
CA THR A 202 11.35 -2.59 0.54
C THR A 202 11.75 -1.24 1.13
N THR A 203 11.17 -0.87 2.27
CA THR A 203 11.38 0.44 2.88
C THR A 203 12.17 0.34 4.16
N LEU A 204 11.74 -0.44 5.15
CA LEU A 204 12.44 -0.48 6.44
C LEU A 204 13.77 -1.23 6.33
N GLU A 205 13.76 -2.47 5.82
CA GLU A 205 14.96 -3.32 5.75
C GLU A 205 16.04 -2.72 4.84
N THR A 206 15.65 -2.14 3.70
CA THR A 206 16.60 -1.49 2.78
C THR A 206 17.24 -0.24 3.39
N ASN A 207 16.46 0.59 4.10
CA ASN A 207 17.00 1.77 4.76
C ASN A 207 17.89 1.39 5.95
N ILE A 208 17.53 0.38 6.74
CA ILE A 208 18.38 -0.13 7.82
C ILE A 208 19.74 -0.57 7.27
N ASN A 209 19.76 -1.32 6.18
CA ASN A 209 21.01 -1.76 5.56
C ASN A 209 21.86 -0.56 5.09
N ALA A 210 21.25 0.39 4.37
CA ALA A 210 21.96 1.60 3.92
C ALA A 210 22.50 2.45 5.08
N LEU A 211 21.76 2.55 6.19
CA LEU A 211 22.20 3.27 7.38
C LEU A 211 23.35 2.54 8.09
N ASN A 212 23.32 1.20 8.16
CA ASN A 212 24.42 0.42 8.71
C ASN A 212 25.70 0.57 7.89
N ASP A 213 25.61 0.53 6.56
CA ASP A 213 26.74 0.76 5.67
C ASP A 213 27.30 2.18 5.88
N THR A 214 26.43 3.17 6.05
CA THR A 214 26.84 4.55 6.34
C THR A 214 27.53 4.64 7.70
N LEU A 215 26.99 3.97 8.72
CA LEU A 215 27.57 3.93 10.06
C LEU A 215 28.96 3.28 10.06
N GLU A 216 29.14 2.18 9.33
CA GLU A 216 30.45 1.51 9.20
C GLU A 216 31.47 2.46 8.54
N ASN A 217 31.09 3.10 7.43
CA ASN A 217 31.96 4.05 6.73
C ASN A 217 32.33 5.26 7.60
N LEU A 218 31.38 5.81 8.35
CA LEU A 218 31.63 6.92 9.27
C LEU A 218 32.53 6.51 10.44
N THR A 219 32.31 5.32 11.00
CA THR A 219 33.14 4.78 12.09
C THR A 219 34.57 4.53 11.62
N ALA A 220 34.75 3.99 10.41
CA ALA A 220 36.08 3.80 9.81
C ALA A 220 36.78 5.15 9.55
N ALA A 221 36.05 6.15 9.04
CA ALA A 221 36.58 7.50 8.85
C ALA A 221 36.97 8.15 10.19
N GLU A 222 36.14 8.01 11.23
CA GLU A 222 36.44 8.48 12.58
C GLU A 222 37.69 7.81 13.15
N SER A 223 37.80 6.48 13.03
CA SER A 223 38.97 5.73 13.48
C SER A 223 40.25 6.23 12.80
N ASN A 224 40.22 6.40 11.47
CA ASN A 224 41.38 6.91 10.72
C ASN A 224 41.83 8.30 11.18
N ILE A 225 40.87 9.20 11.44
CA ILE A 225 41.17 10.54 11.94
C ILE A 225 41.78 10.45 13.35
N ARG A 226 41.14 9.69 14.24
CA ARG A 226 41.57 9.55 15.64
C ARG A 226 42.94 8.87 15.76
N ASP A 227 43.19 7.85 14.94
CA ASP A 227 44.46 7.12 14.92
C ASP A 227 45.59 7.98 14.34
N ALA A 228 45.31 8.78 13.31
CA ALA A 228 46.28 9.75 12.76
C ALA A 228 46.66 10.82 13.78
N ASP A 229 45.66 11.39 14.48
CA ASP A 229 45.89 12.38 15.54
C ASP A 229 46.68 11.77 16.71
N PHE A 230 46.35 10.54 17.12
CA PHE A 230 47.10 9.84 18.17
C PHE A 230 48.55 9.55 17.78
N ALA A 231 48.80 9.12 16.53
CA ALA A 231 50.14 8.89 16.03
C ALA A 231 50.97 10.18 16.00
N ALA A 232 50.38 11.29 15.53
CA ALA A 232 51.04 12.59 15.50
C ALA A 232 51.39 13.10 16.90
N GLU A 233 50.46 12.98 17.87
CA GLU A 233 50.69 13.43 19.23
C GLU A 233 51.68 12.54 19.99
N SER A 234 51.62 11.22 19.77
CA SER A 234 52.61 10.28 20.32
C SER A 234 54.02 10.55 19.78
N ALA A 235 54.15 10.89 18.49
CA ALA A 235 55.43 11.27 17.91
C ALA A 235 55.97 12.59 18.48
N LYS A 236 55.10 13.59 18.71
CA LYS A 236 55.49 14.84 19.38
C LYS A 236 55.90 14.61 20.83
N LEU A 237 55.14 13.80 21.58
CA LEU A 237 55.47 13.42 22.96
C LEU A 237 56.83 12.72 23.02
N THR A 238 57.07 11.76 22.12
CA THR A 238 58.33 11.02 22.02
C THR A 238 59.49 11.97 21.68
N ARG A 239 59.30 12.87 20.71
CA ARG A 239 60.29 13.90 20.36
C ARG A 239 60.59 14.80 21.56
N ALA A 240 59.58 15.23 22.29
CA ALA A 240 59.74 16.06 23.48
C ALA A 240 60.52 15.32 24.58
N GLN A 241 60.22 14.04 24.82
CA GLN A 241 60.96 13.20 25.77
C GLN A 241 62.43 13.02 25.36
N ILE A 242 62.71 12.75 24.08
CA ILE A 242 64.08 12.64 23.55
C ILE A 242 64.83 13.98 23.70
N LEU A 243 64.18 15.11 23.42
CA LEU A 243 64.78 16.43 23.59
C LEU A 243 65.10 16.74 25.05
N VAL A 244 64.21 16.38 25.98
CA VAL A 244 64.46 16.53 27.42
C VAL A 244 65.64 15.67 27.88
N GLN A 245 65.67 14.39 27.50
CA GLN A 245 66.78 13.49 27.84
C GLN A 245 68.10 13.98 27.21
N SER A 246 68.09 14.35 25.94
CA SER A 246 69.27 14.89 25.24
C SER A 246 69.74 16.20 25.86
N GLY A 247 68.82 17.10 26.21
CA GLY A 247 69.12 18.35 26.91
C GLY A 247 69.80 18.11 28.25
N THR A 248 69.34 17.13 29.03
CA THR A 248 69.99 16.76 30.30
C THR A 248 71.39 16.15 30.10
N SER A 249 71.59 15.29 29.08
CA SER A 249 72.90 14.74 28.76
C SER A 249 73.88 15.80 28.25
N VAL A 250 73.42 16.72 27.40
CA VAL A 250 74.23 17.84 26.91
C VAL A 250 74.58 18.80 28.05
N LEU A 251 73.65 19.09 28.96
CA LEU A 251 73.94 19.85 30.18
C LEU A 251 74.98 19.15 31.06
N ALA A 252 74.90 17.83 31.21
CA ALA A 252 75.89 17.07 31.97
C ALA A 252 77.30 17.16 31.34
N ILE A 253 77.40 17.04 30.02
CA ILE A 253 78.67 17.21 29.28
C ILE A 253 79.17 18.65 29.36
N ALA A 254 78.28 19.64 29.21
CA ALA A 254 78.60 21.05 29.31
C ALA A 254 79.09 21.44 30.71
N ASN A 255 78.63 20.78 31.76
CA ASN A 255 79.10 20.98 33.13
C ASN A 255 80.47 20.33 33.41
N GLN A 256 80.84 19.27 32.67
CA GLN A 256 82.14 18.61 32.80
C GLN A 256 83.27 19.37 32.09
N ASN A 257 83.00 19.96 30.91
CA ASN A 257 84.00 20.71 30.14
C ASN A 257 84.74 21.83 30.92
N PRO A 258 84.06 22.72 31.69
CA PRO A 258 84.71 23.74 32.49
C PRO A 258 85.61 23.16 33.59
N GLN A 259 85.23 22.02 34.18
CA GLN A 259 86.02 21.36 35.23
C GLN A 259 87.32 20.78 34.66
N SER A 260 87.27 20.24 33.44
CA SER A 260 88.47 19.76 32.74
C SER A 260 89.43 20.90 32.39
N VAL A 261 88.92 22.08 32.04
CA VAL A 261 89.75 23.27 31.77
C VAL A 261 90.37 23.82 33.06
N LEU A 262 89.63 23.84 34.17
CA LEU A 262 90.16 24.22 35.49
C LEU A 262 91.25 23.27 36.00
N ALA A 263 91.18 21.98 35.64
CA ALA A 263 92.23 21.01 35.95
C ALA A 263 93.55 21.25 35.18
N LEU A 264 93.50 21.92 34.03
CA LEU A 264 94.67 22.30 33.22
C LEU A 264 95.33 23.63 33.67
N LEU A 265 94.67 24.38 34.55
CA LEU A 265 95.16 25.65 35.13
C LEU A 265 95.80 25.47 36.51
N ARG A 266 96.02 24.23 36.95
CA ARG A 266 96.76 23.86 38.19
C ARG A 266 98.11 23.28 37.84
#